data_AF-A0A8J5EEF1-F1
#
_entry.id   AF-A0A8J5EEF1-F1
#
_cell.length_a   1.000
_cell.length_b   1.000
_cell.length_c   1.000
_cell.angle_alpha   90.00
_cell.angle_beta   90.00
_cell.angle_gamma   90.00
#
_symmetry.space_group_name_H-M   'P 1'
#
loop_
_entity.id
_entity.type
_entity.pdbx_description
1 polymer ?
#
loop_
_entity_poly.entity_id
_entity_poly.type
_entity_poly.pdbx_seq_one_letter_code
_entity_poly.pdbx_strand_id
1 'polypeptide(L)'
;MGFEFVDLGARPLPPIKTRRATEADEEYPTTTGPTDDDEAENCVTPESSPRPVELQPPPPPRKPRQAKRKLGPPPGGYCLVPSDLAAVFVPAPPSNKRIRVGRADQMA
;
A
#
# COMPACT_ATOMS: atom_id res chain seq x y z
N MET A 1 -35.30 -2.21 -6.99
CA MET A 1 -35.19 -2.43 -5.53
C MET A 1 -33.79 -2.00 -5.13
N GLY A 2 -33.66 -0.79 -4.59
CA GLY A 2 -32.39 -0.13 -4.34
C GLY A 2 -31.70 -0.64 -3.08
N PHE A 3 -30.37 -0.54 -3.05
CA PHE A 3 -29.55 -0.88 -1.89
C PHE A 3 -29.65 0.29 -0.89
N GLU A 4 -30.33 0.08 0.23
CA GLU A 4 -30.43 1.06 1.30
C GLU A 4 -29.16 1.02 2.15
N PHE A 5 -28.36 2.09 2.04
CA PHE A 5 -27.23 2.32 2.92
C PHE A 5 -27.82 2.78 4.25
N VAL A 6 -27.78 1.93 5.28
CA VAL A 6 -28.09 2.35 6.64
C VAL A 6 -26.98 3.32 7.05
N ASP A 7 -27.27 4.61 6.98
CA ASP A 7 -26.42 5.68 7.51
C ASP A 7 -26.43 5.59 9.04
N LEU A 8 -25.63 4.65 9.56
CA LEU A 8 -25.22 4.65 10.96
C LEU A 8 -24.31 5.86 11.12
N GLY A 9 -24.94 6.99 11.44
CA GLY A 9 -24.38 8.33 11.47
C GLY A 9 -22.88 8.36 11.73
N ALA A 10 -22.15 8.90 10.77
CA ALA A 10 -20.70 9.03 10.77
C ALA A 10 -20.23 9.62 12.11
N ARG A 11 -19.76 8.76 13.03
CA ARG A 11 -19.04 9.23 14.22
C ARG A 11 -17.72 9.84 13.74
N PRO A 12 -17.43 11.10 14.07
CA PRO A 12 -16.17 11.71 13.67
C PRO A 12 -15.02 10.94 14.33
N LEU A 13 -14.07 10.50 13.50
CA LEU A 13 -12.85 9.86 13.98
C LEU A 13 -11.96 10.92 14.66
N PRO A 14 -11.25 10.56 15.74
CA PRO A 14 -10.35 11.48 16.40
C PRO A 14 -9.19 11.89 15.47
N PRO A 15 -8.65 13.11 15.60
CA PRO A 15 -7.54 13.58 14.79
C PRO A 15 -6.29 12.70 14.97
N ILE A 16 -5.69 12.28 13.86
CA ILE A 16 -4.41 11.55 13.86
C ILE A 16 -3.28 12.54 14.12
N LYS A 17 -2.51 12.33 15.19
CA LYS A 17 -1.29 13.10 15.48
C LYS A 17 -0.10 12.42 14.77
N THR A 18 0.46 13.06 13.76
CA THR A 18 1.72 12.64 13.15
C THR A 18 2.89 13.36 13.84
N ARG A 19 3.90 12.62 14.29
CA ARG A 19 5.19 13.19 14.72
C ARG A 19 6.08 13.31 13.48
N ARG A 20 6.70 14.48 13.28
CA ARG A 20 7.79 14.62 12.31
C ARG A 20 9.04 13.98 12.90
N ALA A 21 9.71 13.12 12.13
CA ALA A 21 11.06 12.72 12.45
C ALA A 21 11.96 13.95 12.29
N THR A 22 12.51 14.44 13.40
CA THR A 22 13.69 15.30 13.36
C THR A 22 14.87 14.39 13.05
N GLU A 23 15.54 14.64 11.93
CA GLU A 23 16.83 14.05 11.63
C GLU A 23 17.77 14.40 12.79
N ALA A 24 18.17 13.39 13.55
CA ALA A 24 19.22 13.52 14.54
C ALA A 24 20.54 13.38 13.78
N ASP A 25 21.23 14.49 13.57
CA ASP A 25 22.64 14.47 13.24
C ASP A 25 23.38 13.84 14.43
N GLU A 26 23.79 12.59 14.29
CA GLU A 26 24.67 11.92 15.24
C GLU A 26 26.09 12.49 15.06
N GLU A 27 26.39 13.51 15.87
CA GLU A 27 27.74 14.02 16.14
C GLU A 27 28.53 12.95 16.92
N TYR A 28 29.50 12.31 16.28
CA TYR A 28 30.45 11.40 16.92
C TYR A 28 31.56 12.20 17.62
N PRO A 29 31.87 11.95 18.91
CA PRO A 29 32.96 12.65 19.58
C PRO A 29 34.32 12.12 19.08
N THR A 30 35.09 13.02 18.46
CA THR A 30 36.49 12.81 18.06
C THR A 30 37.38 12.63 19.29
N THR A 31 37.87 11.41 19.50
CA THR A 31 38.94 11.11 20.47
C THR A 31 40.22 11.83 20.06
N THR A 32 40.68 12.75 20.91
CA THR A 32 41.97 13.42 20.81
C THR A 32 43.07 12.50 21.37
N GLY A 33 44.12 12.24 20.58
CA GLY A 33 45.37 11.63 21.02
C GLY A 33 46.54 12.22 20.21
N PRO A 34 47.69 12.56 20.84
CA PRO A 34 48.72 13.45 20.26
C PRO A 34 49.81 12.71 19.46
N THR A 35 50.74 13.51 18.91
CA THR A 35 52.09 13.18 18.36
C THR A 35 52.10 12.46 17.00
N ASP A 36 52.83 12.88 15.96
CA ASP A 36 53.98 13.77 15.80
C ASP A 36 53.92 14.44 14.40
N ASP A 37 54.49 15.64 14.32
CA ASP A 37 54.74 16.41 13.10
C ASP A 37 56.10 15.97 12.56
N ASP A 38 56.13 15.12 11.53
CA ASP A 38 57.18 15.05 10.50
C ASP A 38 56.74 14.02 9.44
N GLU A 39 56.82 14.41 8.17
CA GLU A 39 56.25 13.72 6.99
C GLU A 39 54.75 13.99 6.77
N ALA A 40 54.42 15.26 6.51
CA ALA A 40 53.31 15.60 5.64
C ALA A 40 53.61 15.07 4.21
N GLU A 41 53.56 13.74 4.05
CA GLU A 41 53.40 13.11 2.75
C GLU A 41 52.18 13.78 2.12
N ASN A 42 52.40 14.55 1.05
CA ASN A 42 51.35 15.12 0.24
C ASN A 42 50.40 13.99 -0.18
N CYS A 43 49.29 13.82 0.55
CA CYS A 43 48.22 12.92 0.20
C CYS A 43 47.57 13.43 -1.08
N VAL A 44 48.08 12.98 -2.22
CA VAL A 44 47.50 13.22 -3.54
C VAL A 44 46.41 12.18 -3.75
N THR A 45 45.15 12.61 -3.71
CA THR A 45 44.02 11.77 -4.14
C THR A 45 44.21 11.45 -5.63
N PRO A 46 44.34 10.18 -6.04
CA PRO A 46 44.40 9.84 -7.45
C PRO A 46 43.08 10.24 -8.13
N GLU A 47 43.16 10.97 -9.23
CA GLU A 47 41.98 11.37 -9.99
C GLU A 47 41.32 10.13 -10.62
N SER A 48 40.04 9.91 -10.32
CA SER A 48 39.28 8.81 -10.91
C SER A 48 39.07 9.03 -12.41
N SER A 49 39.17 7.98 -13.22
CA SER A 49 38.87 8.04 -14.66
C SER A 49 37.48 8.66 -14.91
N PRO A 50 37.29 9.42 -16.01
CA PRO A 50 35.98 9.97 -16.33
C PRO A 50 34.95 8.85 -16.38
N ARG A 51 33.80 9.08 -15.76
CA ARG A 51 32.69 8.12 -15.76
C ARG A 51 32.38 7.75 -17.22
N PRO A 52 32.23 6.46 -17.55
CA PRO A 52 31.89 6.07 -18.90
C PRO A 52 30.59 6.77 -19.31
N VAL A 53 30.57 7.30 -20.53
CA VAL A 53 29.37 7.92 -21.12
C VAL A 53 28.22 6.92 -21.00
N GLU A 54 27.19 7.27 -20.23
CA GLU A 54 26.01 6.46 -20.08
C GLU A 54 25.28 6.39 -21.43
N LEU A 55 25.55 5.34 -22.20
CA LEU A 55 24.76 5.02 -23.37
C LEU A 55 23.40 4.53 -22.89
N GLN A 56 22.38 5.36 -23.06
CA GLN A 56 21.02 4.95 -22.75
C GLN A 56 20.65 3.74 -23.60
N PRO A 57 20.15 2.64 -23.01
CA PRO A 57 19.67 1.52 -23.78
C PRO A 57 18.49 1.97 -24.65
N PRO A 58 18.31 1.35 -25.83
CA PRO A 58 17.14 1.64 -26.66
C PRO A 58 15.86 1.39 -25.86
N PRO A 59 14.78 2.14 -26.14
CA PRO A 59 13.52 1.99 -25.43
C PRO A 59 13.00 0.55 -25.58
N PRO A 60 12.41 -0.03 -24.52
CA PRO A 60 11.98 -1.41 -24.54
C PRO A 60 10.89 -1.64 -25.61
N PRO A 61 10.85 -2.86 -26.19
CA PRO A 61 9.86 -3.20 -27.20
C PRO A 61 8.44 -3.00 -26.66
N ARG A 62 7.61 -2.31 -27.44
CA ARG A 62 6.20 -2.08 -27.07
C ARG A 62 5.44 -3.38 -27.20
N LYS A 63 4.86 -3.86 -26.09
CA LYS A 63 3.97 -5.04 -26.12
C LYS A 63 2.86 -4.81 -27.14
N PRO A 64 2.50 -5.83 -27.96
CA PRO A 64 1.35 -5.75 -28.83
C PRO A 64 0.12 -5.33 -28.02
N ARG A 65 -0.59 -4.30 -28.49
CA ARG A 65 -1.87 -3.93 -27.89
C ARG A 65 -2.79 -5.13 -28.03
N GLN A 66 -3.32 -5.61 -26.91
CA GLN A 66 -4.34 -6.64 -26.93
C GLN A 66 -5.50 -6.16 -27.82
N ALA A 67 -5.98 -7.04 -28.69
CA ALA A 67 -7.16 -6.75 -29.48
C ALA A 67 -8.30 -6.34 -28.54
N LYS A 68 -8.92 -5.19 -28.82
CA LYS A 68 -10.12 -4.76 -28.07
C LYS A 68 -11.16 -5.86 -28.24
N ARG A 69 -11.44 -6.60 -27.16
CA ARG A 69 -12.53 -7.56 -27.13
C ARG A 69 -13.81 -6.79 -27.39
N LYS A 70 -14.62 -7.24 -28.35
CA LYS A 70 -15.96 -6.70 -28.59
C LYS A 70 -16.75 -6.86 -27.29
N LEU A 71 -17.35 -5.78 -26.79
CA LEU A 71 -18.21 -5.78 -25.59
C LEU A 71 -19.59 -6.42 -25.86
N GLY A 72 -19.64 -7.39 -26.78
CA GLY A 72 -20.87 -8.05 -27.19
C GLY A 72 -21.36 -9.05 -26.13
N PRO A 73 -22.65 -9.40 -26.17
CA PRO A 73 -23.16 -10.54 -25.41
C PRO A 73 -22.33 -11.81 -25.69
N PRO A 74 -22.24 -12.73 -24.72
CA PRO A 74 -21.55 -14.00 -24.92
C PRO A 74 -22.15 -14.77 -26.11
N PRO A 75 -21.37 -15.63 -26.80
CA PRO A 75 -21.83 -16.37 -27.98
C PRO A 75 -23.11 -17.20 -27.78
N GLY A 76 -23.37 -17.63 -26.53
CA GLY A 76 -24.58 -18.38 -26.15
C GLY A 76 -25.68 -17.54 -25.50
N GLY A 77 -25.56 -16.21 -25.48
CA GLY A 77 -26.48 -15.33 -24.76
C GLY A 77 -26.38 -15.47 -23.23
N TYR A 78 -27.25 -14.73 -22.53
CA TYR A 78 -27.35 -14.81 -21.07
C TYR A 78 -28.34 -15.89 -20.67
N CYS A 79 -28.08 -16.60 -19.57
CA CYS A 79 -29.05 -17.52 -19.00
C CYS A 79 -30.26 -16.74 -18.47
N LEU A 80 -31.46 -17.32 -18.63
CA LEU A 80 -32.67 -16.79 -18.03
C LEU A 80 -32.58 -16.95 -16.51
N VAL A 81 -32.60 -15.83 -15.79
CA VAL A 81 -32.63 -15.80 -14.33
C VAL A 81 -34.10 -15.78 -13.91
N PRO A 82 -34.55 -16.67 -12.99
CA PRO A 82 -35.90 -16.61 -12.44
C PRO A 82 -36.21 -15.22 -11.86
N SER A 83 -37.44 -14.74 -12.08
CA SER A 83 -37.89 -13.43 -11.57
C SER A 83 -37.93 -13.40 -10.04
N ASP A 84 -38.27 -14.54 -9.43
CA ASP A 84 -38.26 -14.74 -7.99
C ASP A 84 -37.07 -15.62 -7.60
N LEU A 85 -36.02 -14.98 -7.09
CA LEU A 85 -34.86 -15.67 -6.55
C LEU A 85 -35.15 -16.34 -5.21
N ALA A 86 -36.08 -15.82 -4.42
CA ALA A 86 -36.41 -16.38 -3.10
C ALA A 86 -37.06 -17.76 -3.23
N ALA A 87 -37.79 -18.02 -4.33
CA ALA A 87 -38.31 -19.34 -4.66
C ALA A 87 -37.23 -20.38 -5.02
N VAL A 88 -36.03 -19.95 -5.42
CA VAL A 88 -34.91 -20.84 -5.79
C VAL A 88 -34.08 -21.23 -4.57
N PHE A 89 -34.05 -20.38 -3.53
CA PHE A 89 -33.27 -20.62 -2.33
C PHE A 89 -34.12 -21.34 -1.26
N VAL A 90 -33.58 -22.44 -0.74
CA VAL A 90 -34.15 -23.08 0.46
C VAL A 90 -33.76 -22.24 1.68
N PRO A 91 -34.72 -21.79 2.51
CA PRO A 91 -34.41 -21.04 3.72
C PRO A 91 -33.48 -21.83 4.63
N ALA A 92 -32.35 -21.22 5.00
CA ALA A 92 -31.45 -21.80 5.99
C ALA A 92 -32.09 -21.73 7.38
N PRO A 93 -31.93 -22.76 8.23
CA PRO A 93 -32.39 -22.68 9.61
C PRO A 93 -31.64 -21.56 10.35
N PRO A 94 -32.31 -20.89 11.30
CA PRO A 94 -31.65 -19.84 12.10
C PRO A 94 -30.45 -20.44 12.84
N SER A 95 -29.30 -19.75 12.78
CA SER A 95 -28.12 -20.23 13.49
C SER A 95 -28.31 -20.06 15.00
N ASN A 96 -28.26 -21.15 15.77
CA ASN A 96 -28.29 -21.11 17.24
C ASN A 96 -26.97 -20.60 17.87
N LYS A 97 -26.10 -19.96 17.08
CA LYS A 97 -24.82 -19.44 17.58
C LYS A 97 -25.10 -18.18 18.41
N ARG A 98 -24.95 -18.29 19.73
CA ARG A 98 -25.03 -17.14 20.64
C ARG A 98 -23.88 -16.19 20.31
N ILE A 99 -24.20 -15.05 19.70
CA ILE A 99 -23.26 -13.95 19.54
C ILE A 99 -22.99 -13.41 20.95
N ARG A 100 -21.75 -13.54 21.42
CA ARG A 100 -21.30 -12.93 22.68
C ARG A 100 -21.24 -11.42 22.44
N VAL A 101 -22.32 -10.72 22.79
CA VAL A 101 -22.27 -9.26 22.93
C VAL A 101 -21.42 -8.99 24.16
N GLY A 102 -20.21 -8.47 23.96
CA GLY A 102 -19.32 -8.07 25.04
C GLY A 102 -20.00 -7.00 25.89
N ARG A 103 -20.14 -7.29 27.19
CA ARG A 103 -20.66 -6.37 28.19
C ARG A 103 -19.68 -5.20 28.27
N ALA A 104 -20.04 -4.04 27.72
CA ALA A 104 -19.35 -2.80 28.08
C ALA A 104 -19.80 -2.45 29.50
N ASP A 105 -18.88 -2.58 30.43
CA ASP A 105 -19.10 -2.34 31.85
C ASP A 105 -19.66 -0.93 32.11
N GLN A 106 -20.61 -0.89 33.04
CA GLN A 106 -21.07 0.32 33.70
C GLN A 106 -19.90 0.91 34.49
N MET A 107 -19.48 2.14 34.14
CA MET A 107 -18.77 3.00 35.07
C MET A 107 -19.81 3.91 35.74
N ALA A 108 -19.97 3.68 37.04
CA ALA A 108 -20.63 4.59 37.98
C ALA A 108 -19.69 5.75 38.36
#